data_AF-A0A2N2VD71-F1
#
_entry.id   AF-A0A2N2VD71-F1
#
_cell.length_a   1.000
_cell.length_b   1.000
_cell.length_c   1.000
_cell.angle_alpha   90.00
_cell.angle_beta   90.00
_cell.angle_gamma   90.00
#
_symmetry.space_group_name_H-M   'P 1'
#
loop_
_entity.id
_entity.type
_entity.pdbx_description
1 polymer ?
#
loop_
_entity_poly.entity_id
_entity_poly.type
_entity_poly.pdbx_seq_one_letter_code
_entity_poly.pdbx_strand_id
1 'polypeptide(L)'
;MGLSTGIAQAAELAEGTVISKDNLDKVRNETFEGKTIGSMIPEKLEYMIKSEGLTLKIAHSKKIQMDPKYVEATQKLSKNVKFNPADRTMSGWTAGMPFPPESIKMDDPNAGDKVIWNLRAATYGATMDLRDISFTFISGDKGVERVQRWQSRRYYMEGRLDGGPTTVGDGSIAQKTYLFATSPQDIRGLGTFSIRYNQPDSAKPDDTWAYLKSVRRTRRLSGGAWMDPIGGTDQLYDDWDIWDAFPTKYRANKLVGKRWVFAIAHSPEVSVDLSKKDTVDEFPSVGLKDAPFYFPAKHIVWEPREVYVVEGTPPPQHPYSKKVVYMEVDFPRPYLGEMYDQKGDFWKFMVFQNRPDVGEDGYKAVMPVVGHVIDVKRKHSTTWSSNMKSNPKGVKETDVSLEKLEQVATGGK
;
A
#
# COMPACT_ATOMS: atom_id res chain seq x y z
N MET A 1 25.23 53.06 -9.69
CA MET A 1 24.08 52.42 -8.99
C MET A 1 24.09 50.95 -9.36
N GLY A 2 24.61 50.09 -8.48
CA GLY A 2 24.53 48.64 -8.65
C GLY A 2 23.38 48.12 -7.79
N LEU A 3 22.29 47.69 -8.43
CA LEU A 3 21.21 46.97 -7.75
C LEU A 3 21.72 45.57 -7.39
N SER A 4 22.13 45.39 -6.14
CA SER A 4 22.29 44.05 -5.57
C SER A 4 20.90 43.44 -5.44
N THR A 5 20.51 42.58 -6.37
CA THR A 5 19.38 41.67 -6.20
C THR A 5 19.72 40.72 -5.06
N GLY A 6 19.27 41.05 -3.85
CA GLY A 6 19.33 40.14 -2.72
C GLY A 6 18.61 38.87 -3.10
N ILE A 7 19.34 37.75 -3.12
CA ILE A 7 18.72 36.43 -3.20
C ILE A 7 17.95 36.29 -1.90
N ALA A 8 16.62 36.45 -1.97
CA ALA A 8 15.76 36.19 -0.83
C ALA A 8 16.00 34.74 -0.40
N GLN A 9 16.58 34.56 0.77
CA GLN A 9 16.82 33.24 1.34
C GLN A 9 15.46 32.65 1.71
N ALA A 10 15.16 31.48 1.17
CA ALA A 10 13.94 30.74 1.52
C ALA A 10 13.88 30.55 3.04
N ALA A 11 12.75 30.89 3.65
CA ALA A 11 12.47 30.66 5.05
C ALA A 11 12.22 29.16 5.29
N GLU A 12 12.72 28.66 6.42
CA GLU A 12 12.41 27.31 6.88
C GLU A 12 11.04 27.34 7.57
N LEU A 13 10.08 26.57 7.07
CA LEU A 13 8.77 26.45 7.69
C LEU A 13 8.87 25.71 9.02
N ALA A 14 8.05 26.11 9.99
CA ALA A 14 7.97 25.42 11.27
C ALA A 14 7.22 24.08 11.14
N GLU A 15 7.62 23.08 11.93
CA GLU A 15 6.82 21.88 12.17
C GLU A 15 5.40 22.25 12.64
N GLY A 16 4.41 21.48 12.18
CA GLY A 16 2.99 21.74 12.45
C GLY A 16 2.35 22.72 11.45
N THR A 17 3.12 23.35 10.57
CA THR A 17 2.55 24.15 9.47
C THR A 17 1.59 23.29 8.64
N VAL A 18 0.41 23.84 8.34
CA VAL A 18 -0.59 23.17 7.49
C VAL A 18 -0.50 23.75 6.09
N ILE A 19 -0.09 22.92 5.13
CA ILE A 19 -0.13 23.26 3.70
C ILE A 19 -1.55 23.00 3.19
N SER A 20 -2.13 23.99 2.53
CA SER A 20 -3.47 23.94 1.94
C SER A 20 -3.50 24.71 0.61
N LYS A 21 -4.65 24.67 -0.08
CA LYS A 21 -4.87 25.49 -1.29
C LYS A 21 -4.61 26.99 -1.07
N ASP A 22 -4.81 27.50 0.15
CA ASP A 22 -4.77 28.94 0.44
C ASP A 22 -3.35 29.50 0.63
N ASN A 23 -2.38 28.61 0.92
CA ASN A 23 -1.00 29.01 1.18
C ASN A 23 0.04 28.31 0.30
N LEU A 24 -0.27 27.21 -0.39
CA LEU A 24 0.71 26.42 -1.16
C LEU A 24 1.56 27.28 -2.10
N ASP A 25 0.95 28.20 -2.86
CA ASP A 25 1.70 29.03 -3.81
C ASP A 25 2.60 30.07 -3.13
N LYS A 26 2.26 30.51 -1.91
CA LYS A 26 3.08 31.42 -1.11
C LYS A 26 4.29 30.69 -0.54
N VAL A 27 4.09 29.46 -0.06
CA VAL A 27 5.11 28.71 0.66
C VAL A 27 5.92 27.74 -0.21
N ARG A 28 5.62 27.63 -1.51
CA ARG A 28 6.24 26.66 -2.42
C ARG A 28 7.76 26.73 -2.46
N ASN A 29 8.29 27.96 -2.40
CA ASN A 29 9.74 28.23 -2.46
C ASN A 29 10.40 28.22 -1.09
N GLU A 30 9.61 28.20 -0.02
CA GLU A 30 10.09 28.02 1.36
C GLU A 30 10.60 26.59 1.54
N THR A 31 11.41 26.37 2.56
CA THR A 31 12.04 25.07 2.81
C THR A 31 11.45 24.35 4.01
N PHE A 32 11.56 23.02 4.00
CA PHE A 32 11.37 22.16 5.17
C PHE A 32 12.35 20.99 5.06
N GLU A 33 13.19 20.81 6.08
CA GLU A 33 14.34 19.89 6.08
C GLU A 33 15.30 20.12 4.90
N GLY A 34 15.55 21.39 4.59
CA GLY A 34 16.46 21.80 3.52
C GLY A 34 15.94 21.52 2.09
N LYS A 35 14.66 21.20 1.93
CA LYS A 35 14.01 20.93 0.64
C LYS A 35 12.90 21.94 0.41
N THR A 36 12.75 22.45 -0.80
CA THR A 36 11.62 23.35 -1.09
C THR A 36 10.30 22.59 -0.99
N ILE A 37 9.26 23.23 -0.45
CA ILE A 37 7.93 22.62 -0.35
C ILE A 37 7.43 22.13 -1.70
N GLY A 38 7.62 22.92 -2.76
CA GLY A 38 7.23 22.55 -4.12
C GLY A 38 7.94 21.30 -4.64
N SER A 39 9.20 21.07 -4.28
CA SER A 39 9.92 19.87 -4.71
C SER A 39 9.35 18.58 -4.12
N MET A 40 8.68 18.67 -2.98
CA MET A 40 8.08 17.54 -2.25
C MET A 40 6.61 17.30 -2.58
N ILE A 41 6.02 18.10 -3.48
CA ILE A 41 4.62 17.98 -3.89
C ILE A 41 4.58 17.64 -5.38
N PRO A 42 4.41 16.35 -5.75
CA PRO A 42 4.16 15.96 -7.14
C PRO A 42 2.87 16.56 -7.69
N GLU A 43 2.74 16.61 -9.02
CA GLU A 43 1.62 17.25 -9.71
C GLU A 43 0.24 16.76 -9.22
N LYS A 44 0.06 15.45 -9.06
CA LYS A 44 -1.23 14.92 -8.59
C LYS A 44 -1.47 15.16 -7.10
N LEU A 45 -0.43 15.22 -6.27
CA LEU A 45 -0.58 15.66 -4.88
C LEU A 45 -0.97 17.14 -4.81
N GLU A 46 -0.38 18.00 -5.66
CA GLU A 46 -0.80 19.40 -5.81
C GLU A 46 -2.25 19.51 -6.27
N TYR A 47 -2.68 18.70 -7.24
CA TYR A 47 -4.09 18.63 -7.66
C TYR A 47 -4.99 18.26 -6.47
N MET A 48 -4.62 17.26 -5.67
CA MET A 48 -5.40 16.91 -4.47
C MET A 48 -5.48 18.07 -3.47
N ILE A 49 -4.42 18.86 -3.30
CA ILE A 49 -4.42 20.03 -2.40
C ILE A 49 -5.30 21.15 -2.95
N LYS A 50 -5.08 21.54 -4.20
CA LYS A 50 -5.70 22.74 -4.80
C LYS A 50 -7.15 22.51 -5.23
N SER A 51 -7.41 21.38 -5.89
CA SER A 51 -8.71 21.08 -6.49
C SER A 51 -9.60 20.29 -5.54
N GLU A 52 -9.03 19.34 -4.81
CA GLU A 52 -9.80 18.42 -3.96
C GLU A 52 -9.79 18.83 -2.48
N GLY A 53 -8.97 19.79 -2.04
CA GLY A 53 -9.01 20.30 -0.66
C GLY A 53 -8.24 19.46 0.38
N LEU A 54 -7.30 18.62 -0.06
CA LEU A 54 -6.36 17.94 0.84
C LEU A 54 -5.50 18.98 1.60
N THR A 55 -5.24 18.71 2.88
CA THR A 55 -4.35 19.53 3.72
C THR A 55 -3.25 18.66 4.33
N LEU A 56 -2.03 19.19 4.41
CA LEU A 56 -0.86 18.47 4.91
C LEU A 56 -0.33 19.19 6.14
N LYS A 57 -0.55 18.63 7.34
CA LYS A 57 0.15 19.09 8.54
C LYS A 57 1.56 18.50 8.52
N ILE A 58 2.59 19.31 8.34
CA ILE A 58 3.96 18.80 8.17
C ILE A 58 4.62 18.54 9.53
N ALA A 59 5.45 17.50 9.60
CA ALA A 59 6.26 17.16 10.76
C ALA A 59 7.66 16.70 10.33
N HIS A 60 8.62 16.82 11.23
CA HIS A 60 9.98 16.37 10.95
C HIS A 60 10.03 14.86 10.73
N SER A 61 10.82 14.44 9.75
CA SER A 61 11.02 13.04 9.41
C SER A 61 11.66 12.28 10.57
N LYS A 62 11.16 11.07 10.80
CA LYS A 62 11.71 10.16 11.81
C LYS A 62 12.33 8.97 11.11
N LYS A 63 13.47 8.53 11.65
CA LYS A 63 14.15 7.34 11.15
C LYS A 63 13.31 6.11 11.48
N ILE A 64 12.98 5.34 10.45
CA ILE A 64 12.36 4.03 10.58
C ILE A 64 13.47 2.97 10.62
N GLN A 65 13.49 2.16 11.67
CA GLN A 65 14.44 1.06 11.81
C GLN A 65 13.77 -0.25 11.40
N MET A 66 14.17 -0.80 10.27
CA MET A 66 13.79 -2.15 9.87
C MET A 66 14.35 -3.19 10.85
N ASP A 67 13.72 -4.36 10.89
CA ASP A 67 14.19 -5.48 11.71
C ASP A 67 15.64 -5.86 11.38
N PRO A 68 16.52 -6.08 12.39
CA PRO A 68 17.90 -6.49 12.15
C PRO A 68 18.02 -7.73 11.27
N LYS A 69 17.09 -8.70 11.38
CA LYS A 69 17.08 -9.90 10.54
C LYS A 69 16.83 -9.55 9.08
N TYR A 70 15.95 -8.59 8.80
CA TYR A 70 15.70 -8.11 7.43
C TYR A 70 16.93 -7.45 6.83
N VAL A 71 17.60 -6.58 7.61
CA VAL A 71 18.82 -5.88 7.19
C VAL A 71 19.95 -6.89 6.93
N GLU A 72 20.17 -7.83 7.85
CA GLU A 72 21.20 -8.86 7.72
C GLU A 72 20.93 -9.79 6.54
N ALA A 73 19.68 -10.24 6.35
CA ALA A 73 19.27 -11.05 5.21
C ALA A 73 19.52 -10.30 3.88
N THR A 74 19.17 -9.01 3.81
CA THR A 74 19.42 -8.17 2.64
C THR A 74 20.91 -8.11 2.33
N GLN A 75 21.76 -7.79 3.32
CA GLN A 75 23.22 -7.70 3.12
C GLN A 75 23.85 -9.03 2.67
N LYS A 76 23.38 -10.15 3.22
CA LYS A 76 23.96 -11.48 2.93
C LYS A 76 23.44 -12.08 1.63
N LEU A 77 22.17 -11.89 1.31
CA LEU A 77 21.45 -12.69 0.30
C LEU A 77 21.13 -11.92 -0.98
N SER A 78 21.04 -10.58 -0.96
CA SER A 78 20.74 -9.78 -2.17
C SER A 78 21.75 -10.01 -3.30
N LYS A 79 23.03 -10.25 -2.97
CA LYS A 79 24.09 -10.57 -3.94
C LYS A 79 23.85 -11.86 -4.75
N ASN A 80 22.97 -12.75 -4.28
CA ASN A 80 22.59 -13.97 -4.98
C ASN A 80 21.47 -13.73 -5.98
N VAL A 81 20.76 -12.61 -5.87
CA VAL A 81 19.63 -12.25 -6.71
C VAL A 81 20.11 -11.87 -8.09
N LYS A 82 19.52 -12.48 -9.12
CA LYS A 82 19.77 -12.17 -10.52
C LYS A 82 18.50 -11.68 -11.17
N PHE A 83 18.62 -10.59 -11.92
CA PHE A 83 17.55 -10.07 -12.77
C PHE A 83 17.83 -10.46 -14.22
N ASN A 84 16.84 -11.04 -14.90
CA ASN A 84 16.93 -11.32 -16.33
C ASN A 84 16.22 -10.21 -17.11
N PRO A 85 16.93 -9.37 -17.88
CA PRO A 85 16.31 -8.28 -18.63
C PRO A 85 15.47 -8.75 -19.83
N ALA A 86 15.66 -9.99 -20.31
CA ALA A 86 14.94 -10.49 -21.48
C ALA A 86 13.46 -10.79 -21.17
N ASP A 87 13.17 -11.28 -19.97
CA ASP A 87 11.83 -11.66 -19.53
C ASP A 87 11.37 -10.92 -18.27
N ARG A 88 12.22 -10.01 -17.75
CA ARG A 88 11.98 -9.16 -16.56
C ARG A 88 11.82 -9.95 -15.26
N THR A 89 12.25 -11.21 -15.25
CA THR A 89 12.15 -12.11 -14.10
C THR A 89 13.32 -11.94 -13.13
N MET A 90 13.11 -12.44 -11.91
CA MET A 90 14.13 -12.53 -10.87
C MET A 90 14.32 -13.98 -10.44
N SER A 91 15.56 -14.36 -10.15
CA SER A 91 15.93 -15.67 -9.57
C SER A 91 16.93 -15.51 -8.41
N GLY A 92 17.10 -16.55 -7.60
CA GLY A 92 18.08 -16.58 -6.52
C GLY A 92 17.70 -15.78 -5.26
N TRP A 93 16.48 -15.22 -5.20
CA TRP A 93 15.98 -14.57 -3.99
C TRP A 93 15.59 -15.59 -2.91
N THR A 94 15.87 -15.26 -1.66
CA THR A 94 15.58 -16.13 -0.50
C THR A 94 14.89 -15.36 0.62
N ALA A 95 15.42 -14.21 1.03
CA ALA A 95 14.84 -13.31 2.02
C ALA A 95 15.51 -11.93 1.96
N GLY A 96 14.96 -10.94 2.69
CA GLY A 96 15.42 -9.55 2.66
C GLY A 96 15.07 -8.85 1.34
N MET A 97 15.50 -7.60 1.18
CA MET A 97 15.23 -6.82 -0.03
C MET A 97 16.03 -7.40 -1.22
N PRO A 98 15.37 -7.81 -2.32
CA PRO A 98 16.07 -8.40 -3.45
C PRO A 98 17.05 -7.44 -4.14
N PHE A 99 16.64 -6.19 -4.35
CA PHE A 99 17.42 -5.14 -5.02
C PHE A 99 17.59 -3.94 -4.09
N PRO A 100 18.62 -3.92 -3.23
CA PRO A 100 18.84 -2.81 -2.30
C PRO A 100 19.19 -1.51 -3.05
N PRO A 101 19.03 -0.32 -2.43
CA PRO A 101 19.15 0.98 -3.11
C PRO A 101 20.45 1.17 -3.89
N GLU A 102 21.57 0.68 -3.37
CA GLU A 102 22.88 0.74 -4.02
C GLU A 102 22.96 -0.06 -5.34
N SER A 103 22.02 -0.98 -5.57
CA SER A 103 21.92 -1.78 -6.79
C SER A 103 20.96 -1.18 -7.84
N ILE A 104 20.17 -0.17 -7.46
CA ILE A 104 19.19 0.49 -8.32
C ILE A 104 19.85 1.73 -8.94
N LYS A 105 20.00 1.70 -10.26
CA LYS A 105 20.54 2.84 -11.02
C LYS A 105 19.42 3.53 -11.78
N MET A 106 19.40 4.86 -11.76
CA MET A 106 18.35 5.65 -12.42
C MET A 106 18.35 5.51 -13.95
N ASP A 107 19.48 5.17 -14.55
CA ASP A 107 19.67 4.96 -15.98
C ASP A 107 19.49 3.51 -16.44
N ASP A 108 19.28 2.56 -15.51
CA ASP A 108 18.97 1.17 -15.84
C ASP A 108 17.51 1.08 -16.37
N PRO A 109 17.31 0.64 -17.62
CA PRO A 109 15.97 0.53 -18.20
C PRO A 109 15.04 -0.42 -17.42
N ASN A 110 15.59 -1.32 -16.60
CA ASN A 110 14.85 -2.29 -15.79
C ASN A 110 14.73 -1.89 -14.32
N ALA A 111 15.19 -0.70 -13.93
CA ALA A 111 15.17 -0.26 -12.53
C ALA A 111 13.75 -0.22 -11.94
N GLY A 112 12.73 0.09 -12.76
CA GLY A 112 11.34 0.06 -12.34
C GLY A 112 10.89 -1.34 -11.92
N ASP A 113 11.22 -2.37 -12.70
CA ASP A 113 10.94 -3.76 -12.35
C ASP A 113 11.64 -4.19 -11.05
N LYS A 114 12.90 -3.78 -10.86
CA LYS A 114 13.66 -4.07 -9.63
C LYS A 114 13.01 -3.44 -8.39
N VAL A 115 12.59 -2.18 -8.48
CA VAL A 115 11.88 -1.50 -7.40
C VAL A 115 10.58 -2.23 -7.04
N ILE A 116 9.77 -2.64 -8.04
CA ILE A 116 8.53 -3.36 -7.80
C ILE A 116 8.78 -4.79 -7.28
N TRP A 117 9.81 -5.49 -7.77
CA TRP A 117 10.21 -6.79 -7.23
C TRP A 117 10.51 -6.74 -5.73
N ASN A 118 10.98 -5.62 -5.21
CA ASN A 118 11.23 -5.48 -3.78
C ASN A 118 9.97 -5.62 -2.91
N LEU A 119 8.77 -5.37 -3.43
CA LEU A 119 7.52 -5.59 -2.70
C LEU A 119 7.30 -7.06 -2.30
N ARG A 120 7.97 -8.01 -2.97
CA ARG A 120 7.98 -9.42 -2.59
C ARG A 120 8.56 -9.66 -1.20
N ALA A 121 9.45 -8.78 -0.74
CA ALA A 121 10.04 -8.81 0.58
C ALA A 121 9.19 -8.00 1.57
N ALA A 122 8.16 -8.64 2.12
CA ALA A 122 7.23 -8.02 3.06
C ALA A 122 7.96 -7.35 4.24
N THR A 123 7.68 -6.05 4.44
CA THR A 123 8.27 -5.24 5.52
C THR A 123 7.67 -5.51 6.89
N TYR A 124 6.61 -6.33 6.94
CA TYR A 124 5.80 -6.61 8.13
C TYR A 124 5.80 -8.09 8.51
N GLY A 125 6.85 -8.81 8.13
CA GLY A 125 7.05 -10.20 8.53
C GLY A 125 6.38 -11.21 7.61
N ALA A 126 6.38 -12.46 8.07
CA ALA A 126 5.95 -13.63 7.31
C ALA A 126 4.43 -13.85 7.29
N THR A 127 3.69 -13.16 8.17
CA THR A 127 2.23 -13.20 8.21
C THR A 127 1.65 -11.82 8.48
N MET A 128 0.74 -11.39 7.61
CA MET A 128 -0.11 -10.21 7.81
C MET A 128 -1.48 -10.68 8.27
N ASP A 129 -1.93 -10.15 9.40
CA ASP A 129 -3.21 -10.50 10.00
C ASP A 129 -4.03 -9.23 10.27
N LEU A 130 -5.04 -9.04 9.43
CA LEU A 130 -5.95 -7.91 9.43
C LEU A 130 -7.31 -8.42 9.89
N ARG A 131 -7.38 -8.81 11.17
CA ARG A 131 -8.54 -9.55 11.70
C ARG A 131 -9.83 -8.74 11.68
N ASP A 132 -9.69 -7.42 11.84
CA ASP A 132 -10.79 -6.47 11.96
C ASP A 132 -10.66 -5.34 10.93
N ILE A 133 -10.27 -5.67 9.69
CA ILE A 133 -10.20 -4.66 8.62
C ILE A 133 -11.60 -4.16 8.28
N SER A 134 -11.78 -2.85 8.33
CA SER A 134 -13.02 -2.17 8.00
C SER A 134 -12.86 -1.39 6.71
N PHE A 135 -13.76 -1.56 5.75
CA PHE A 135 -13.87 -0.74 4.56
C PHE A 135 -15.01 0.27 4.74
N THR A 136 -14.66 1.54 4.82
CA THR A 136 -15.58 2.66 4.98
C THR A 136 -15.78 3.33 3.62
N PHE A 137 -17.02 3.31 3.13
CA PHE A 137 -17.44 3.96 1.89
C PHE A 137 -17.87 5.38 2.21
N ILE A 138 -17.28 6.34 1.51
CA ILE A 138 -17.34 7.75 1.89
C ILE A 138 -17.64 8.59 0.65
N SER A 139 -18.77 9.28 0.66
CA SER A 139 -19.00 10.42 -0.24
C SER A 139 -18.21 11.62 0.28
N GLY A 140 -17.48 12.30 -0.61
CA GLY A 140 -16.76 13.53 -0.24
C GLY A 140 -17.68 14.65 0.23
N ASP A 141 -18.95 14.65 -0.18
CA ASP A 141 -19.92 15.70 0.18
C ASP A 141 -20.85 15.29 1.33
N LYS A 142 -21.18 14.00 1.45
CA LYS A 142 -22.19 13.51 2.40
C LYS A 142 -21.60 12.77 3.59
N GLY A 143 -20.33 12.40 3.55
CA GLY A 143 -19.67 11.63 4.60
C GLY A 143 -19.84 10.12 4.42
N VAL A 144 -19.86 9.39 5.55
CA VAL A 144 -19.91 7.92 5.56
C VAL A 144 -21.25 7.43 5.01
N GLU A 145 -21.20 6.60 3.97
CA GLU A 145 -22.38 5.97 3.38
C GLU A 145 -22.64 4.57 3.96
N ARG A 146 -21.56 3.81 4.17
CA ARG A 146 -21.61 2.48 4.79
C ARG A 146 -20.24 2.03 5.29
N VAL A 147 -20.24 1.12 6.25
CA VAL A 147 -19.04 0.41 6.73
C VAL A 147 -19.24 -1.07 6.51
N GLN A 148 -18.27 -1.72 5.88
CA GLN A 148 -18.18 -3.18 5.78
C GLN A 148 -17.04 -3.68 6.66
N ARG A 149 -17.26 -4.77 7.40
CA ARG A 149 -16.24 -5.43 8.21
C ARG A 149 -15.80 -6.70 7.54
N TRP A 150 -14.50 -6.90 7.54
CA TRP A 150 -13.85 -8.00 6.85
C TRP A 150 -12.73 -8.56 7.73
N GLN A 151 -12.30 -9.75 7.38
CA GLN A 151 -11.12 -10.38 7.93
C GLN A 151 -10.20 -10.75 6.77
N SER A 152 -8.93 -10.39 6.87
CA SER A 152 -7.91 -10.80 5.91
C SER A 152 -6.70 -11.38 6.60
N ARG A 153 -6.13 -12.42 5.99
CA ARG A 153 -4.83 -12.93 6.40
C ARG A 153 -4.05 -13.33 5.17
N ARG A 154 -2.80 -12.88 5.12
CA ARG A 154 -1.82 -13.30 4.13
C ARG A 154 -0.67 -14.01 4.82
N TYR A 155 -0.38 -15.21 4.33
CA TYR A 155 0.73 -16.04 4.79
C TYR A 155 1.75 -16.15 3.66
N TYR A 156 2.95 -15.61 3.87
CA TYR A 156 4.04 -15.71 2.91
C TYR A 156 4.70 -17.07 3.01
N MET A 157 4.82 -17.77 1.89
CA MET A 157 5.40 -19.11 1.82
C MET A 157 6.92 -19.08 1.63
N GLU A 158 7.48 -17.89 1.40
CA GLU A 158 8.90 -17.64 1.15
C GLU A 158 9.31 -16.29 1.77
N GLY A 159 10.61 -15.99 1.82
CA GLY A 159 11.10 -14.74 2.40
C GLY A 159 10.95 -14.64 3.92
N ARG A 160 10.65 -15.75 4.60
CA ARG A 160 10.30 -15.74 6.03
C ARG A 160 11.52 -15.50 6.91
N LEU A 161 11.36 -14.66 7.95
CA LEU A 161 12.38 -14.30 8.93
C LEU A 161 11.89 -14.43 10.39
N ASP A 162 10.85 -15.23 10.59
CA ASP A 162 10.16 -15.47 11.87
C ASP A 162 10.84 -16.55 12.74
N GLY A 163 12.05 -16.98 12.38
CA GLY A 163 12.81 -18.03 13.06
C GLY A 163 12.50 -19.45 12.56
N GLY A 164 11.51 -19.62 11.68
CA GLY A 164 11.27 -20.86 10.95
C GLY A 164 12.10 -20.97 9.66
N PRO A 165 11.81 -21.99 8.82
CA PRO A 165 12.36 -22.07 7.47
C PRO A 165 12.03 -20.82 6.64
N THR A 166 12.98 -20.34 5.84
CA THR A 166 12.77 -19.20 4.93
C THR A 166 11.71 -19.49 3.87
N THR A 167 11.52 -20.77 3.52
CA THR A 167 10.52 -21.28 2.60
C THR A 167 9.74 -22.42 3.24
N VAL A 168 8.41 -22.40 3.09
CA VAL A 168 7.48 -23.44 3.55
C VAL A 168 6.99 -24.23 2.34
N GLY A 169 6.83 -25.54 2.50
CA GLY A 169 6.46 -26.43 1.40
C GLY A 169 7.62 -26.68 0.42
N ASP A 170 7.29 -26.91 -0.84
CA ASP A 170 8.26 -27.23 -1.91
C ASP A 170 8.83 -25.99 -2.64
N GLY A 171 8.44 -24.79 -2.20
CA GLY A 171 8.85 -23.52 -2.81
C GLY A 171 8.04 -23.09 -4.05
N SER A 172 7.02 -23.84 -4.45
CA SER A 172 6.18 -23.52 -5.62
C SER A 172 5.13 -22.41 -5.39
N ILE A 173 4.87 -22.06 -4.13
CA ILE A 173 3.90 -21.03 -3.73
C ILE A 173 4.66 -19.86 -3.13
N ALA A 174 4.30 -18.64 -3.51
CA ALA A 174 4.85 -17.40 -2.95
C ALA A 174 4.05 -16.94 -1.72
N GLN A 175 2.72 -16.99 -1.81
CA GLN A 175 1.83 -16.60 -0.71
C GLN A 175 0.44 -17.21 -0.85
N LYS A 176 -0.25 -17.31 0.28
CA LYS A 176 -1.68 -17.59 0.36
C LYS A 176 -2.38 -16.40 1.01
N THR A 177 -3.58 -16.06 0.56
CA THR A 177 -4.38 -14.98 1.16
C THR A 177 -5.84 -15.36 1.20
N TYR A 178 -6.52 -15.14 2.33
CA TYR A 178 -7.98 -15.03 2.31
C TYR A 178 -8.40 -13.61 2.67
N LEU A 179 -9.59 -13.24 2.21
CA LEU A 179 -10.29 -12.03 2.59
C LEU A 179 -11.78 -12.33 2.56
N PHE A 180 -12.52 -12.13 3.65
CA PHE A 180 -13.97 -12.33 3.66
C PHE A 180 -14.70 -11.31 4.54
N ALA A 181 -15.93 -10.98 4.15
CA ALA A 181 -16.81 -10.08 4.86
C ALA A 181 -17.45 -10.77 6.06
N THR A 182 -17.41 -10.11 7.21
CA THR A 182 -18.03 -10.54 8.47
C THR A 182 -19.32 -9.76 8.77
N SER A 183 -19.46 -8.55 8.21
CA SER A 183 -20.61 -7.65 8.38
C SER A 183 -20.64 -6.60 7.24
N PRO A 184 -21.81 -6.06 6.82
CA PRO A 184 -23.17 -6.38 7.25
C PRO A 184 -23.68 -7.77 6.80
N GLN A 185 -24.87 -8.15 7.28
CA GLN A 185 -25.41 -9.50 7.15
C GLN A 185 -25.70 -9.92 5.70
N ASP A 186 -26.01 -8.98 4.81
CA ASP A 186 -26.22 -9.20 3.39
C ASP A 186 -24.94 -9.69 2.69
N ILE A 187 -23.79 -9.09 3.00
CA ILE A 187 -22.49 -9.49 2.43
C ILE A 187 -21.73 -10.53 3.26
N ARG A 188 -22.12 -10.80 4.52
CA ARG A 188 -21.43 -11.76 5.40
C ARG A 188 -21.20 -13.10 4.70
N GLY A 189 -19.95 -13.55 4.72
CA GLY A 189 -19.47 -14.77 4.10
C GLY A 189 -19.00 -14.61 2.65
N LEU A 190 -19.27 -13.48 1.99
CA LEU A 190 -18.61 -13.12 0.74
C LEU A 190 -17.10 -13.06 0.99
N GLY A 191 -16.30 -13.69 0.15
CA GLY A 191 -14.86 -13.61 0.29
C GLY A 191 -14.12 -14.42 -0.74
N THR A 192 -12.81 -14.25 -0.75
CA THR A 192 -11.88 -14.92 -1.64
C THR A 192 -10.78 -15.64 -0.86
N PHE A 193 -10.32 -16.76 -1.40
CA PHE A 193 -9.06 -17.40 -1.05
C PHE A 193 -8.21 -17.45 -2.32
N SER A 194 -6.95 -17.04 -2.22
CA SER A 194 -6.02 -16.97 -3.34
C SER A 194 -4.70 -17.65 -3.00
N ILE A 195 -4.17 -18.40 -3.96
CA ILE A 195 -2.81 -18.93 -3.97
C ILE A 195 -2.04 -18.22 -5.08
N ARG A 196 -0.97 -17.52 -4.72
CA ARG A 196 -0.01 -16.99 -5.68
C ARG A 196 1.16 -17.94 -5.82
N TYR A 197 1.43 -18.36 -7.05
CA TYR A 197 2.53 -19.25 -7.35
C TYR A 197 3.85 -18.49 -7.42
N ASN A 198 4.93 -19.18 -7.07
CA ASN A 198 6.29 -18.69 -7.17
C ASN A 198 6.83 -18.85 -8.61
N GLN A 199 6.13 -18.24 -9.57
CA GLN A 199 6.56 -18.19 -10.96
C GLN A 199 6.82 -16.74 -11.33
N PRO A 200 8.10 -16.35 -11.56
CA PRO A 200 8.45 -14.96 -11.69
C PRO A 200 7.98 -14.34 -13.02
N ASP A 201 7.67 -15.15 -14.03
CA ASP A 201 7.09 -14.73 -15.31
C ASP A 201 5.58 -14.49 -15.24
N SER A 202 4.94 -14.82 -14.11
CA SER A 202 3.48 -14.78 -13.94
C SER A 202 2.69 -15.58 -14.99
N ALA A 203 3.31 -16.55 -15.66
CA ALA A 203 2.67 -17.32 -16.73
C ALA A 203 1.51 -18.17 -16.22
N LYS A 204 1.64 -18.70 -14.99
CA LYS A 204 0.53 -19.31 -14.25
C LYS A 204 -0.24 -18.23 -13.49
N PRO A 205 -1.53 -18.02 -13.78
CA PRO A 205 -2.37 -17.12 -12.99
C PRO A 205 -2.49 -17.58 -11.53
N ASP A 206 -2.80 -16.63 -10.65
CA ASP A 206 -3.13 -16.93 -9.27
C ASP A 206 -4.41 -17.80 -9.23
N ASP A 207 -4.40 -18.83 -8.41
CA ASP A 207 -5.60 -19.63 -8.19
C ASP A 207 -6.45 -18.92 -7.14
N THR A 208 -7.57 -18.34 -7.58
CA THR A 208 -8.51 -17.65 -6.69
C THR A 208 -9.84 -18.36 -6.68
N TRP A 209 -10.40 -18.52 -5.48
CA TRP A 209 -11.72 -19.03 -5.23
C TRP A 209 -12.54 -17.96 -4.52
N ALA A 210 -13.81 -17.79 -4.92
CA ALA A 210 -14.77 -16.97 -4.22
C ALA A 210 -15.88 -17.83 -3.62
N TYR A 211 -16.26 -17.55 -2.38
CA TYR A 211 -17.46 -18.13 -1.80
C TYR A 211 -18.69 -17.30 -2.18
N LEU A 212 -19.68 -17.95 -2.79
CA LEU A 212 -20.94 -17.33 -3.20
C LEU A 212 -22.08 -17.78 -2.29
N LYS A 213 -22.53 -16.87 -1.43
CA LYS A 213 -23.58 -17.13 -0.44
C LYS A 213 -24.92 -17.56 -1.05
N SER A 214 -25.32 -16.98 -2.19
CA SER A 214 -26.59 -17.26 -2.85
C SER A 214 -26.76 -18.72 -3.26
N VAL A 215 -25.66 -19.39 -3.58
CA VAL A 215 -25.63 -20.81 -3.97
C VAL A 215 -24.89 -21.69 -2.96
N ARG A 216 -24.37 -21.10 -1.88
CA ARG A 216 -23.56 -21.74 -0.82
C ARG A 216 -22.44 -22.62 -1.39
N ARG A 217 -21.73 -22.10 -2.39
CA ARG A 217 -20.65 -22.82 -3.06
C ARG A 217 -19.46 -21.91 -3.33
N THR A 218 -18.29 -22.52 -3.22
CA THR A 218 -17.04 -21.96 -3.70
C THR A 218 -16.97 -22.11 -5.23
N ARG A 219 -16.53 -21.07 -5.93
CA ARG A 219 -16.20 -21.12 -7.35
C ARG A 219 -14.80 -20.59 -7.59
N ARG A 220 -14.04 -21.26 -8.45
CA ARG A 220 -12.77 -20.72 -8.95
C ARG A 220 -13.05 -19.54 -9.88
N LEU A 221 -12.36 -18.44 -9.66
CA LEU A 221 -12.40 -17.26 -10.51
C LEU A 221 -11.43 -17.40 -11.68
N SER A 222 -11.59 -16.55 -12.70
CA SER A 222 -10.64 -16.49 -13.81
C SER A 222 -9.29 -15.92 -13.35
N GLY A 223 -8.25 -16.14 -14.14
CA GLY A 223 -6.92 -15.55 -13.89
C GLY A 223 -6.88 -14.02 -13.92
N GLY A 224 -7.95 -13.36 -14.37
CA GLY A 224 -8.10 -11.90 -14.35
C GLY A 224 -8.57 -11.32 -13.02
N ALA A 225 -8.93 -12.14 -12.03
CA ALA A 225 -9.54 -11.70 -10.77
C ALA A 225 -8.71 -10.70 -9.96
N TRP A 226 -7.39 -10.66 -10.16
CA TRP A 226 -6.51 -9.66 -9.53
C TRP A 226 -6.83 -8.22 -9.94
N MET A 227 -7.54 -8.01 -11.05
CA MET A 227 -7.95 -6.70 -11.56
C MET A 227 -9.37 -6.31 -11.13
N ASP A 228 -10.09 -7.19 -10.42
CA ASP A 228 -11.46 -6.95 -10.00
C ASP A 228 -11.52 -6.09 -8.73
N PRO A 229 -12.57 -5.25 -8.57
CA PRO A 229 -12.82 -4.56 -7.32
C PRO A 229 -13.09 -5.52 -6.15
N ILE A 230 -12.51 -5.24 -4.99
CA ILE A 230 -12.73 -6.01 -3.76
C ILE A 230 -14.13 -5.67 -3.23
N GLY A 231 -15.07 -6.61 -3.21
CA GLY A 231 -16.33 -6.45 -2.48
C GLY A 231 -17.16 -5.20 -2.84
N GLY A 232 -17.00 -4.68 -4.06
CA GLY A 232 -17.66 -3.45 -4.51
C GLY A 232 -17.02 -2.14 -4.02
N THR A 233 -15.81 -2.19 -3.45
CA THR A 233 -14.99 -1.03 -3.08
C THR A 233 -14.39 -0.34 -4.32
N ASP A 234 -13.79 0.84 -4.12
CA ASP A 234 -12.98 1.50 -5.14
C ASP A 234 -11.61 0.85 -5.34
N GLN A 235 -11.24 -0.13 -4.51
CA GLN A 235 -9.93 -0.79 -4.52
C GLN A 235 -9.96 -2.08 -5.34
N LEU A 236 -8.97 -2.29 -6.21
CA LEU A 236 -8.77 -3.57 -6.88
C LEU A 236 -7.91 -4.51 -6.02
N TYR A 237 -7.95 -5.82 -6.29
CA TYR A 237 -7.01 -6.75 -5.66
C TYR A 237 -5.53 -6.39 -5.94
N ASP A 238 -5.23 -5.84 -7.12
CA ASP A 238 -3.91 -5.32 -7.48
C ASP A 238 -3.49 -4.07 -6.68
N ASP A 239 -4.45 -3.38 -6.06
CA ASP A 239 -4.19 -2.17 -5.27
C ASP A 239 -3.91 -2.49 -3.81
N TRP A 240 -3.84 -3.77 -3.44
CA TRP A 240 -3.36 -4.16 -2.12
C TRP A 240 -1.92 -3.65 -1.93
N ASP A 241 -1.66 -2.92 -0.85
CA ASP A 241 -0.40 -2.17 -0.69
C ASP A 241 -0.11 -1.20 -1.85
N ILE A 242 -1.13 -0.56 -2.42
CA ILE A 242 -1.03 0.26 -3.65
C ILE A 242 -0.63 -0.56 -4.87
N TRP A 243 0.22 -1.57 -4.77
CA TRP A 243 0.66 -2.45 -5.85
C TRP A 243 0.91 -3.86 -5.31
N ASP A 244 0.15 -4.85 -5.77
CA ASP A 244 0.26 -6.22 -5.28
C ASP A 244 0.85 -7.19 -6.31
N ALA A 245 0.62 -6.95 -7.61
CA ALA A 245 1.08 -7.85 -8.66
C ALA A 245 2.61 -7.91 -8.76
N PHE A 246 3.11 -9.08 -9.14
CA PHE A 246 4.48 -9.20 -9.64
C PHE A 246 4.67 -8.29 -10.86
N PRO A 247 5.86 -7.69 -11.03
CA PRO A 247 6.11 -6.71 -12.08
C PRO A 247 5.89 -7.27 -13.49
N THR A 248 6.01 -8.59 -13.69
CA THR A 248 5.77 -9.28 -14.96
C THR A 248 4.30 -9.39 -15.36
N LYS A 249 3.34 -9.19 -14.44
CA LYS A 249 1.92 -9.02 -14.82
C LYS A 249 1.67 -7.69 -15.57
N TYR A 250 2.55 -6.71 -15.36
CA TYR A 250 2.55 -5.45 -16.08
C TYR A 250 3.38 -5.58 -17.35
N ARG A 251 3.00 -4.88 -18.41
CA ARG A 251 3.73 -4.87 -19.69
C ARG A 251 5.08 -4.15 -19.59
N ALA A 252 5.17 -3.15 -18.73
CA ALA A 252 6.41 -2.42 -18.44
C ALA A 252 6.31 -1.72 -17.08
N ASN A 253 7.43 -1.62 -16.37
CA ASN A 253 7.58 -0.78 -15.18
C ASN A 253 8.82 0.09 -15.33
N LYS A 254 8.64 1.40 -15.35
CA LYS A 254 9.71 2.36 -15.58
C LYS A 254 9.98 3.16 -14.32
N LEU A 255 11.24 3.21 -13.89
CA LEU A 255 11.68 4.16 -12.88
C LEU A 255 11.75 5.55 -13.53
N VAL A 256 10.82 6.44 -13.16
CA VAL A 256 10.72 7.78 -13.77
C VAL A 256 11.33 8.87 -12.89
N GLY A 257 11.65 8.56 -11.64
CA GLY A 257 12.30 9.52 -10.76
C GLY A 257 12.72 8.94 -9.42
N LYS A 258 13.62 9.66 -8.76
CA LYS A 258 13.91 9.55 -7.33
C LYS A 258 13.77 10.96 -6.76
N ARG A 259 12.91 11.13 -5.76
CA ARG A 259 12.57 12.45 -5.23
C ARG A 259 12.16 12.38 -3.78
N TRP A 260 12.08 13.53 -3.15
CA TRP A 260 11.39 13.65 -1.87
C TRP A 260 9.91 13.91 -2.08
N VAL A 261 9.07 13.38 -1.20
CA VAL A 261 7.63 13.67 -1.12
C VAL A 261 7.21 13.82 0.34
N PHE A 262 6.13 14.56 0.57
CA PHE A 262 5.41 14.44 1.83
C PHE A 262 4.62 13.13 1.85
N ALA A 263 4.81 12.33 2.90
CA ALA A 263 4.12 11.05 3.07
C ALA A 263 3.80 10.76 4.55
N ILE A 264 2.91 9.81 4.81
CA ILE A 264 2.50 9.41 6.16
C ILE A 264 3.20 8.10 6.52
N ALA A 265 4.36 8.22 7.18
CA ALA A 265 5.16 7.07 7.59
C ALA A 265 5.00 6.69 9.07
N HIS A 266 4.41 7.57 9.89
CA HIS A 266 4.16 7.35 11.33
C HIS A 266 2.71 7.66 11.70
N SER A 267 1.79 6.81 11.27
CA SER A 267 0.40 6.84 11.71
C SER A 267 0.28 6.59 13.22
N PRO A 268 -0.72 7.16 13.91
CA PRO A 268 -1.02 6.82 15.31
C PRO A 268 -1.31 5.33 15.52
N GLU A 269 -1.16 4.88 16.77
CA GLU A 269 -1.28 3.47 17.18
C GLU A 269 -2.69 2.87 16.98
N VAL A 270 -3.73 3.69 17.09
CA VAL A 270 -5.11 3.24 16.92
C VAL A 270 -5.63 3.68 15.55
N SER A 271 -5.94 2.71 14.69
CA SER A 271 -6.59 2.95 13.40
C SER A 271 -8.08 2.60 13.42
N VAL A 272 -8.49 1.69 14.32
CA VAL A 272 -9.90 1.38 14.61
C VAL A 272 -10.12 1.40 16.12
N ASP A 273 -10.93 2.32 16.62
CA ASP A 273 -11.35 2.39 18.02
C ASP A 273 -12.72 1.72 18.21
N LEU A 274 -12.69 0.45 18.61
CA LEU A 274 -13.89 -0.35 18.84
C LEU A 274 -14.76 0.17 20.00
N SER A 275 -14.25 1.03 20.89
CA SER A 275 -15.07 1.68 21.92
C SER A 275 -15.99 2.76 21.34
N LYS A 276 -15.70 3.22 20.12
CA LYS A 276 -16.45 4.22 19.35
C LYS A 276 -17.19 3.62 18.17
N LYS A 277 -17.40 2.30 18.19
CA LYS A 277 -18.02 1.55 17.10
C LYS A 277 -19.31 2.21 16.60
N ASP A 278 -19.49 2.22 15.28
CA ASP A 278 -20.65 2.76 14.58
C ASP A 278 -20.78 4.30 14.70
N THR A 279 -19.68 4.98 15.04
CA THR A 279 -19.55 6.44 15.01
C THR A 279 -18.38 6.87 14.13
N VAL A 280 -18.32 8.16 13.75
CA VAL A 280 -17.18 8.69 12.97
C VAL A 280 -15.86 8.62 13.73
N ASP A 281 -15.88 8.58 15.07
CA ASP A 281 -14.69 8.48 15.91
C ASP A 281 -14.12 7.06 15.96
N GLU A 282 -14.80 6.06 15.38
CA GLU A 282 -14.26 4.70 15.22
C GLU A 282 -12.98 4.69 14.36
N PHE A 283 -12.86 5.62 13.42
CA PHE A 283 -11.72 5.70 12.49
C PHE A 283 -10.95 7.00 12.70
N PRO A 284 -10.21 7.14 13.82
CA PRO A 284 -9.65 8.43 14.23
C PRO A 284 -8.66 9.00 13.19
N SER A 285 -7.97 8.15 12.44
CA SER A 285 -6.99 8.56 11.43
C SER A 285 -7.63 8.98 10.10
N VAL A 286 -8.95 8.90 9.96
CA VAL A 286 -9.72 9.30 8.78
C VAL A 286 -10.51 10.57 9.08
N GLY A 287 -10.43 11.55 8.17
CA GLY A 287 -11.06 12.87 8.30
C GLY A 287 -12.57 12.87 8.08
N LEU A 288 -13.32 12.09 8.87
CA LEU A 288 -14.77 11.87 8.71
C LEU A 288 -15.65 13.00 9.26
N LYS A 289 -15.07 14.10 9.78
CA LYS A 289 -15.82 15.18 10.44
C LYS A 289 -16.03 16.42 9.56
N ASP A 290 -15.14 16.65 8.61
CA ASP A 290 -15.13 17.85 7.76
C ASP A 290 -15.03 17.43 6.29
N ALA A 291 -15.83 18.06 5.44
CA ALA A 291 -15.75 17.83 4.00
C ALA A 291 -14.41 18.37 3.42
N PRO A 292 -13.78 17.66 2.46
CA PRO A 292 -14.13 16.33 1.99
C PRO A 292 -13.77 15.22 2.99
N PHE A 293 -14.75 14.37 3.27
CA PHE A 293 -14.73 13.47 4.43
C PHE A 293 -13.76 12.28 4.35
N TYR A 294 -13.03 12.11 3.24
CA TYR A 294 -12.23 10.89 2.99
C TYR A 294 -10.73 11.06 3.11
N PHE A 295 -10.22 12.27 3.38
CA PHE A 295 -8.79 12.49 3.54
C PHE A 295 -8.26 12.01 4.90
N PRO A 296 -6.92 11.92 5.09
CA PRO A 296 -6.35 11.75 6.42
C PRO A 296 -6.87 12.81 7.41
N ALA A 297 -7.12 12.42 8.65
CA ALA A 297 -7.60 13.35 9.68
C ALA A 297 -6.61 14.50 9.92
N LYS A 298 -7.08 15.67 10.36
CA LYS A 298 -6.27 16.89 10.48
C LYS A 298 -5.08 16.79 11.44
N HIS A 299 -5.12 15.85 12.38
CA HIS A 299 -4.00 15.61 13.31
C HIS A 299 -2.93 14.68 12.73
N ILE A 300 -3.22 13.97 11.63
CA ILE A 300 -2.25 13.13 10.93
C ILE A 300 -1.20 14.01 10.28
N VAL A 301 0.06 13.66 10.51
CA VAL A 301 1.20 14.42 10.05
C VAL A 301 1.85 13.78 8.83
N TRP A 302 2.42 14.64 7.99
CA TRP A 302 3.13 14.28 6.78
C TRP A 302 4.60 14.64 6.96
N GLU A 303 5.48 13.71 6.67
CA GLU A 303 6.92 13.89 6.78
C GLU A 303 7.61 13.77 5.41
N PRO A 304 8.74 14.47 5.20
CA PRO A 304 9.59 14.24 4.04
C PRO A 304 10.09 12.79 3.99
N ARG A 305 9.79 12.07 2.92
CA ARG A 305 10.33 10.73 2.61
C ARG A 305 11.00 10.73 1.25
N GLU A 306 12.14 10.06 1.12
CA GLU A 306 12.78 9.84 -0.17
C GLU A 306 12.16 8.62 -0.84
N VAL A 307 11.67 8.80 -2.07
CA VAL A 307 10.93 7.77 -2.80
C VAL A 307 11.44 7.58 -4.21
N TYR A 308 11.40 6.34 -4.68
CA TYR A 308 11.36 6.01 -6.09
C TYR A 308 9.95 6.26 -6.65
N VAL A 309 9.88 6.81 -7.86
CA VAL A 309 8.63 6.99 -8.60
C VAL A 309 8.63 6.00 -9.76
N VAL A 310 7.75 5.00 -9.70
CA VAL A 310 7.65 3.97 -10.74
C VAL A 310 6.34 4.10 -11.49
N GLU A 311 6.44 4.18 -12.81
CA GLU A 311 5.30 4.14 -13.73
C GLU A 311 5.12 2.72 -14.27
N GLY A 312 3.98 2.12 -13.96
CA GLY A 312 3.50 0.86 -14.48
C GLY A 312 2.59 1.02 -15.68
N THR A 313 2.80 0.20 -16.70
CA THR A 313 1.88 -0.01 -17.83
C THR A 313 1.18 -1.36 -17.67
N PRO A 314 -0.07 -1.40 -17.18
CA PRO A 314 -0.85 -2.64 -17.09
C PRO A 314 -1.16 -3.26 -18.47
N PRO A 315 -1.62 -4.53 -18.52
CA PRO A 315 -2.13 -5.13 -19.74
C PRO A 315 -3.46 -4.47 -20.19
N PRO A 316 -3.84 -4.53 -21.48
CA PRO A 316 -4.98 -3.77 -22.02
C PRO A 316 -6.34 -4.06 -21.36
N GLN A 317 -6.53 -5.27 -20.84
CA GLN A 317 -7.76 -5.66 -20.13
C GLN A 317 -7.83 -5.13 -18.68
N HIS A 318 -6.73 -4.59 -18.16
CA HIS A 318 -6.71 -3.96 -16.84
C HIS A 318 -7.54 -2.68 -16.88
N PRO A 319 -8.34 -2.35 -15.85
CA PRO A 319 -9.14 -1.12 -15.86
C PRO A 319 -8.28 0.15 -15.90
N TYR A 320 -7.09 0.12 -15.32
CA TYR A 320 -6.11 1.22 -15.41
C TYR A 320 -5.26 1.15 -16.68
N SER A 321 -5.02 2.29 -17.33
CA SER A 321 -4.05 2.41 -18.43
C SER A 321 -2.63 2.62 -17.93
N LYS A 322 -2.50 3.23 -16.75
CA LYS A 322 -1.25 3.58 -16.10
C LYS A 322 -1.43 3.61 -14.59
N LYS A 323 -0.39 3.21 -13.88
CA LYS A 323 -0.28 3.27 -12.43
C LYS A 323 1.05 3.93 -12.06
N VAL A 324 1.06 4.89 -11.16
CA VAL A 324 2.30 5.50 -10.65
C VAL A 324 2.36 5.23 -9.15
N VAL A 325 3.47 4.69 -8.66
CA VAL A 325 3.68 4.42 -7.24
C VAL A 325 4.90 5.18 -6.72
N TYR A 326 4.75 5.77 -5.53
CA TYR A 326 5.80 6.45 -4.79
C TYR A 326 6.27 5.52 -3.66
N MET A 327 7.36 4.81 -3.93
CA MET A 327 7.93 3.74 -3.09
C MET A 327 9.08 4.28 -2.26
N GLU A 328 9.05 4.11 -0.95
CA GLU A 328 10.19 4.40 -0.06
C GLU A 328 11.49 3.77 -0.59
N VAL A 329 12.59 4.53 -0.49
CA VAL A 329 13.91 4.07 -0.95
C VAL A 329 14.51 3.05 0.02
N ASP A 330 14.47 3.31 1.32
CA ASP A 330 15.18 2.52 2.33
C ASP A 330 14.58 1.11 2.56
N PHE A 331 13.28 0.95 2.32
CA PHE A 331 12.53 -0.31 2.43
C PHE A 331 11.33 -0.26 1.48
N PRO A 332 10.86 -1.39 0.93
CA PRO A 332 9.83 -1.37 -0.11
C PRO A 332 8.44 -1.11 0.47
N ARG A 333 8.12 0.15 0.78
CA ARG A 333 6.78 0.56 1.19
C ARG A 333 6.25 1.74 0.40
N PRO A 334 5.09 1.59 -0.25
CA PRO A 334 4.48 2.68 -0.99
C PRO A 334 3.68 3.60 -0.06
N TYR A 335 3.70 4.88 -0.37
CA TYR A 335 2.92 5.90 0.35
C TYR A 335 1.79 6.47 -0.49
N LEU A 336 2.09 6.73 -1.77
CA LEU A 336 1.17 7.39 -2.70
C LEU A 336 1.02 6.57 -3.97
N GLY A 337 -0.18 6.60 -4.55
CA GLY A 337 -0.51 5.95 -5.80
C GLY A 337 -1.36 6.84 -6.70
N GLU A 338 -1.10 6.81 -8.00
CA GLU A 338 -1.91 7.47 -9.03
C GLU A 338 -2.38 6.44 -10.05
N MET A 339 -3.68 6.42 -10.33
CA MET A 339 -4.26 5.51 -11.31
C MET A 339 -4.98 6.32 -12.38
N TYR A 340 -4.79 5.91 -13.63
CA TYR A 340 -5.34 6.55 -14.81
C TYR A 340 -6.27 5.59 -15.53
N ASP A 341 -7.40 6.07 -16.04
CA ASP A 341 -8.35 5.23 -16.78
C ASP A 341 -7.87 4.90 -18.20
N GLN A 342 -8.62 4.09 -18.95
CA GLN A 342 -8.26 3.71 -20.32
C GLN A 342 -8.13 4.88 -21.32
N LYS A 343 -8.63 6.08 -20.99
CA LYS A 343 -8.46 7.29 -21.81
C LYS A 343 -7.18 8.05 -21.48
N GLY A 344 -6.47 7.63 -20.42
CA GLY A 344 -5.28 8.32 -19.91
C GLY A 344 -5.60 9.44 -18.93
N ASP A 345 -6.86 9.58 -18.52
CA ASP A 345 -7.29 10.60 -17.57
C ASP A 345 -7.00 10.15 -16.15
N PHE A 346 -6.58 11.08 -15.28
CA PHE A 346 -6.43 10.83 -13.85
C PHE A 346 -7.75 10.37 -13.23
N TRP A 347 -7.74 9.24 -12.53
CA TRP A 347 -8.95 8.60 -12.01
C TRP A 347 -8.92 8.41 -10.50
N LYS A 348 -7.85 7.83 -9.96
CA LYS A 348 -7.77 7.59 -8.51
C LYS A 348 -6.46 8.08 -7.93
N PHE A 349 -6.54 8.53 -6.68
CA PHE A 349 -5.40 8.81 -5.84
C PHE A 349 -5.44 7.90 -4.61
N MET A 350 -4.29 7.33 -4.26
CA MET A 350 -4.12 6.55 -3.05
C MET A 350 -3.18 7.25 -2.09
N VAL A 351 -3.57 7.28 -0.82
CA VAL A 351 -2.72 7.69 0.29
C VAL A 351 -2.73 6.56 1.31
N PHE A 352 -1.58 5.95 1.56
CA PHE A 352 -1.44 4.89 2.56
C PHE A 352 -0.69 5.44 3.76
N GLN A 353 -1.32 5.32 4.93
CA GLN A 353 -0.71 5.62 6.21
C GLN A 353 0.02 4.37 6.70
N ASN A 354 1.32 4.50 6.87
CA ASN A 354 2.17 3.43 7.39
C ASN A 354 2.52 3.69 8.85
N ARG A 355 2.88 2.62 9.56
CA ARG A 355 3.30 2.65 10.96
C ARG A 355 4.37 1.60 11.23
N PRO A 356 5.54 2.00 11.76
CA PRO A 356 6.46 1.08 12.41
C PRO A 356 5.82 0.53 13.68
N ASP A 357 5.91 -0.78 13.87
CA ASP A 357 5.37 -1.47 15.03
C ASP A 357 6.20 -2.72 15.33
N VAL A 358 5.91 -3.40 16.43
CA VAL A 358 6.57 -4.64 16.82
C VAL A 358 5.57 -5.78 16.78
N GLY A 359 5.84 -6.78 15.95
CA GLY A 359 5.04 -8.00 15.86
C GLY A 359 5.03 -8.79 17.16
N GLU A 360 4.09 -9.73 17.29
CA GLU A 360 3.97 -10.56 18.51
C GLU A 360 5.19 -11.46 18.76
N ASP A 361 6.00 -11.69 17.72
CA ASP A 361 7.28 -12.41 17.75
C ASP A 361 8.51 -11.50 17.98
N GLY A 362 8.30 -10.20 18.19
CA GLY A 362 9.34 -9.20 18.34
C GLY A 362 9.89 -8.63 17.03
N TYR A 363 9.37 -9.04 15.88
CA TYR A 363 9.81 -8.52 14.58
C TYR A 363 9.46 -7.04 14.42
N LYS A 364 10.44 -6.19 14.07
CA LYS A 364 10.18 -4.77 13.78
C LYS A 364 9.56 -4.63 12.39
N ALA A 365 8.26 -4.46 12.37
CA ALA A 365 7.44 -4.36 11.17
C ALA A 365 7.24 -2.91 10.74
N VAL A 366 7.07 -2.68 9.45
CA VAL A 366 6.47 -1.45 8.91
C VAL A 366 5.21 -1.83 8.16
N MET A 367 4.07 -1.41 8.69
CA MET A 367 2.75 -1.92 8.32
C MET A 367 1.89 -0.81 7.71
N PRO A 368 1.13 -1.09 6.65
CA PRO A 368 0.05 -0.20 6.24
C PRO A 368 -1.10 -0.35 7.26
N VAL A 369 -1.69 0.75 7.71
CA VAL A 369 -2.75 0.70 8.75
C VAL A 369 -4.04 1.41 8.36
N VAL A 370 -3.94 2.36 7.43
CA VAL A 370 -5.07 3.02 6.79
C VAL A 370 -4.72 3.25 5.32
N GLY A 371 -5.61 2.90 4.41
CA GLY A 371 -5.46 3.21 2.99
C GLY A 371 -6.68 3.96 2.46
N HIS A 372 -6.45 5.17 1.98
CA HIS A 372 -7.46 6.00 1.33
C HIS A 372 -7.44 5.70 -0.17
N VAL A 373 -8.50 5.12 -0.71
CA VAL A 373 -8.64 4.86 -2.16
C VAL A 373 -9.68 5.82 -2.73
N ILE A 374 -9.21 6.94 -3.26
CA ILE A 374 -10.04 8.09 -3.63
C ILE A 374 -10.30 8.06 -5.14
N ASP A 375 -11.55 7.86 -5.56
CA ASP A 375 -12.03 8.08 -6.91
C ASP A 375 -12.36 9.58 -7.09
N VAL A 376 -11.44 10.31 -7.72
CA VAL A 376 -11.57 11.76 -7.91
C VAL A 376 -12.67 12.12 -8.91
N LYS A 377 -13.03 11.21 -9.82
CA LYS A 377 -14.08 11.44 -10.81
C LYS A 377 -15.47 11.36 -10.19
N ARG A 378 -15.63 10.55 -9.14
CA ARG A 378 -16.90 10.37 -8.42
C ARG A 378 -16.97 11.13 -7.10
N LYS A 379 -15.86 11.75 -6.67
CA LYS A 379 -15.73 12.36 -5.34
C LYS A 379 -16.15 11.37 -4.24
N HIS A 380 -15.69 10.14 -4.39
CA HIS A 380 -16.00 9.01 -3.51
C HIS A 380 -14.69 8.32 -3.10
N SER A 381 -14.67 7.73 -1.92
CA SER A 381 -13.53 6.95 -1.46
C SER A 381 -14.00 5.69 -0.75
N THR A 382 -13.24 4.62 -0.93
CA THR A 382 -13.24 3.51 0.01
C THR A 382 -11.97 3.62 0.82
N THR A 383 -12.10 3.96 2.10
CA THR A 383 -10.97 3.96 3.03
C THR A 383 -11.00 2.68 3.84
N TRP A 384 -9.91 1.92 3.83
CA TRP A 384 -9.76 0.78 4.73
C TRP A 384 -8.96 1.17 5.97
N SER A 385 -9.29 0.57 7.11
CA SER A 385 -8.58 0.79 8.38
C SER A 385 -8.47 -0.52 9.14
N SER A 386 -7.34 -0.78 9.78
CA SER A 386 -7.13 -1.98 10.58
C SER A 386 -6.07 -1.78 11.66
N ASN A 387 -6.29 -2.39 12.83
CA ASN A 387 -5.24 -2.60 13.83
C ASN A 387 -4.48 -3.88 13.46
N MET A 388 -3.65 -3.78 12.41
CA MET A 388 -2.93 -4.90 11.84
C MET A 388 -2.00 -5.56 12.86
N LYS A 389 -1.91 -6.90 12.81
CA LYS A 389 -0.92 -7.67 13.55
C LYS A 389 0.09 -8.31 12.60
N SER A 390 1.37 -8.03 12.84
CA SER A 390 2.50 -8.71 12.22
C SER A 390 2.82 -10.00 12.99
N ASN A 391 3.06 -11.09 12.26
CA ASN A 391 3.48 -12.39 12.78
C ASN A 391 2.74 -12.84 14.05
N PRO A 392 1.39 -12.87 14.03
CA PRO A 392 0.61 -13.33 15.16
C PRO A 392 1.04 -14.73 15.61
N LYS A 393 1.12 -14.94 16.92
CA LYS A 393 1.62 -16.19 17.49
C LYS A 393 0.73 -17.38 17.09
N GLY A 394 1.37 -18.48 16.68
CA GLY A 394 0.72 -19.76 16.44
C GLY A 394 -0.02 -19.89 15.10
N VAL A 395 0.06 -18.89 14.22
CA VAL A 395 -0.52 -18.98 12.87
C VAL A 395 0.29 -19.91 11.98
N LYS A 396 -0.41 -20.83 11.31
CA LYS A 396 0.14 -21.83 10.40
C LYS A 396 -0.35 -21.59 8.97
N GLU A 397 0.34 -22.17 7.99
CA GLU A 397 -0.08 -22.18 6.58
C GLU A 397 -1.54 -22.65 6.42
N THR A 398 -1.95 -23.70 7.15
CA THR A 398 -3.28 -24.29 7.08
C THR A 398 -4.40 -23.35 7.55
N ASP A 399 -4.05 -22.30 8.33
CA ASP A 399 -5.00 -21.28 8.75
C ASP A 399 -5.35 -20.31 7.62
N VAL A 400 -4.63 -20.37 6.48
CA VAL A 400 -4.93 -19.63 5.26
C VAL A 400 -5.18 -20.63 4.14
N SER A 401 -6.40 -21.16 4.13
CA SER A 401 -6.83 -22.24 3.24
C SER A 401 -8.24 -22.00 2.70
N LEU A 402 -8.59 -22.75 1.64
CA LEU A 402 -9.96 -22.74 1.12
C LEU A 402 -10.96 -23.26 2.15
N GLU A 403 -10.61 -24.32 2.88
CA GLU A 403 -11.44 -24.86 3.96
C GLU A 403 -11.72 -23.79 5.02
N LYS A 404 -10.72 -22.97 5.38
CA LYS A 404 -10.93 -21.87 6.34
C LYS A 404 -11.92 -20.83 5.79
N LEU A 405 -11.82 -20.47 4.51
CA LEU A 405 -12.79 -19.57 3.87
C LEU A 405 -14.21 -20.15 3.97
N GLU A 406 -14.39 -21.43 3.64
CA GLU A 406 -15.69 -22.12 3.69
C GLU A 406 -16.24 -22.22 5.12
N GLN A 407 -15.36 -22.53 6.09
CA GLN A 407 -15.71 -22.58 7.50
C GLN A 407 -16.26 -21.22 7.97
N VAL A 408 -15.56 -20.12 7.69
CA VAL A 408 -16.00 -18.81 8.18
C VAL A 408 -17.21 -18.29 7.40
N ALA A 409 -17.26 -18.55 6.09
CA ALA A 409 -18.40 -18.16 5.26
C ALA A 409 -19.71 -18.86 5.65
N THR A 410 -19.63 -20.02 6.30
CA THR A 410 -20.78 -20.77 6.82
C THR A 410 -21.08 -20.49 8.30
N GLY A 411 -20.36 -19.54 8.93
CA GLY A 411 -20.58 -19.12 10.31
C GLY A 411 -19.75 -19.87 11.35
N GLY A 412 -18.76 -20.67 10.93
CA GLY A 412 -17.71 -21.17 11.81
C GLY A 412 -16.79 -20.04 12.32
N LYS A 413 -16.14 -20.29 13.46
CA LYS A 413 -15.15 -19.38 14.06
C LYS A 413 -13.79 -19.57 13.41
#